data_AF-A0A1I5G464-F1
#
_entry.id   AF-A0A1I5G464-F1
#
_cell.length_a   1.000
_cell.length_b   1.000
_cell.length_c   1.000
_cell.angle_alpha   90.00
_cell.angle_beta   90.00
_cell.angle_gamma   90.00
#
_symmetry.space_group_name_H-M   'P 1'
#
loop_
_entity.id
_entity.type
_entity.pdbx_description
1 polymer ?
#
loop_
_entity_poly.entity_id
_entity_poly.type
_entity_poly.pdbx_seq_one_letter_code
_entity_poly.pdbx_strand_id
1 'polypeptide(L)'
;MGGSGEGELEVRALANDAEATWVEPTPADIAKHEDLYEITYKEATRTLDDQSAEVNNARTRAVQYLAFVGSATAFLLGTAVKDITQRDGTFYVIATAGSSLALLGLVCIAALLNPWQTPLYKRVEPKLLLVNFIERQVPIPNKAEMFRELSIHFENWQSANQRRLKSVRILYFASILLGSLQLLLWATLTWLAG
;
A
#
# COMPACT_ATOMS: atom_id res chain seq x y z
N MET A 1 6.99 -29.68 -13.09
CA MET A 1 6.95 -28.22 -12.86
C MET A 1 7.66 -27.56 -14.04
N GLY A 2 6.93 -27.05 -15.04
CA GLY A 2 7.56 -26.51 -16.26
C GLY A 2 6.57 -26.13 -17.37
N GLY A 3 5.55 -25.32 -17.07
CA GLY A 3 4.53 -24.91 -18.05
C GLY A 3 4.06 -23.46 -17.93
N SER A 4 4.77 -22.60 -17.17
CA SER A 4 4.34 -21.21 -16.95
C SER A 4 4.96 -20.20 -17.93
N GLY A 5 5.90 -20.61 -18.78
CA GLY A 5 6.69 -19.68 -19.61
C GLY A 5 6.12 -19.38 -21.00
N GLU A 6 5.48 -20.35 -21.65
CA GLU A 6 4.99 -20.18 -23.03
C GLU A 6 3.82 -19.19 -23.11
N GLY A 7 2.88 -19.25 -22.15
CA GLY A 7 1.76 -18.30 -22.11
C GLY A 7 2.17 -16.85 -21.81
N GLU A 8 3.20 -16.62 -20.99
CA GLU A 8 3.69 -15.27 -20.73
C GLU A 8 4.34 -14.64 -21.96
N LEU A 9 5.03 -15.44 -22.79
CA LEU A 9 5.66 -14.96 -24.01
C LEU A 9 4.61 -14.61 -25.08
N GLU A 10 3.57 -15.44 -25.22
CA GLU A 10 2.47 -15.18 -26.14
C GLU A 10 1.67 -13.92 -25.75
N VAL A 11 1.36 -13.75 -24.47
CA VAL A 11 0.68 -12.54 -23.97
C VAL A 11 1.52 -11.28 -24.18
N ARG A 12 2.85 -11.36 -23.99
CA ARG A 12 3.76 -10.23 -24.27
C ARG A 12 3.86 -9.92 -25.77
N ALA A 13 3.87 -10.93 -26.63
CA ALA A 13 3.89 -10.73 -28.08
C ALA A 13 2.60 -10.03 -28.54
N LEU A 14 1.43 -10.47 -28.04
CA LEU A 14 0.15 -9.84 -28.34
C LEU A 14 0.07 -8.40 -27.79
N ALA A 15 0.61 -8.14 -26.61
CA ALA A 15 0.67 -6.79 -26.05
C ALA A 15 1.56 -5.86 -26.89
N ASN A 16 2.72 -6.35 -27.35
CA ASN A 16 3.62 -5.58 -28.20
C ASN A 16 3.01 -5.28 -29.58
N ASP A 17 2.31 -6.24 -30.19
CA ASP A 17 1.60 -6.02 -31.47
C ASP A 17 0.42 -5.05 -31.32
N ALA A 18 -0.29 -5.11 -30.18
CA ALA A 18 -1.35 -4.17 -29.86
C ALA A 18 -0.82 -2.74 -29.62
N GLU A 19 0.33 -2.58 -28.97
CA GLU A 19 1.01 -1.29 -28.83
C GLU A 19 1.50 -0.75 -30.18
N ALA A 20 1.95 -1.62 -31.08
CA ALA A 20 2.46 -1.23 -32.40
C ALA A 20 1.37 -0.70 -33.36
N THR A 21 0.08 -0.92 -33.06
CA THR A 21 -1.05 -0.53 -33.90
C THR A 21 -2.12 0.28 -33.16
N TRP A 22 -1.74 1.02 -32.12
CA TRP A 22 -2.68 1.93 -31.47
C TRP A 22 -3.00 3.11 -32.40
N VAL A 23 -4.19 3.08 -33.00
CA VAL A 23 -4.76 4.20 -33.76
C VAL A 23 -5.65 4.99 -32.81
N GLU A 24 -5.40 6.29 -32.70
CA GLU A 24 -6.25 7.16 -31.90
C GLU A 24 -7.70 7.13 -32.44
N PRO A 25 -8.70 6.77 -31.60
CA PRO A 25 -10.08 6.68 -32.06
C PRO A 25 -10.60 8.05 -32.50
N THR A 26 -11.37 8.09 -33.59
CA THR A 26 -11.96 9.34 -34.05
C THR A 26 -13.06 9.80 -33.07
N PRO A 27 -13.41 11.11 -33.02
CA PRO A 27 -14.49 11.58 -32.15
C PRO A 27 -15.83 10.86 -32.38
N ALA A 28 -16.09 10.40 -33.62
CA ALA A 28 -17.27 9.62 -33.95
C ALA A 28 -17.23 8.22 -33.34
N ASP A 29 -16.06 7.56 -33.35
CA ASP A 29 -15.87 6.26 -32.70
C ASP A 29 -16.02 6.37 -31.18
N ILE A 30 -15.47 7.44 -30.59
CA ILE A 30 -15.57 7.70 -29.16
C ILE A 30 -17.04 7.84 -28.75
N ALA A 31 -17.80 8.68 -29.47
CA ALA A 31 -19.23 8.87 -29.22
C ALA A 31 -20.05 7.59 -29.38
N LYS A 32 -19.69 6.72 -30.34
CA LYS A 32 -20.35 5.42 -30.56
C LYS A 32 -20.16 4.45 -29.40
N HIS A 33 -19.08 4.59 -28.64
CA HIS A 33 -18.68 3.69 -27.56
C HIS A 33 -18.81 4.31 -26.16
N GLU A 34 -19.71 5.28 -25.97
CA GLU A 34 -19.93 5.98 -24.68
C GLU A 34 -20.09 5.01 -23.50
N ASP A 35 -20.92 3.98 -23.64
CA ASP A 35 -21.17 2.98 -22.58
C ASP A 35 -19.88 2.28 -22.13
N LEU A 36 -18.97 1.99 -23.06
CA LEU A 36 -17.70 1.32 -22.74
C LEU A 36 -16.76 2.26 -21.96
N TYR A 37 -16.72 3.54 -22.31
CA TYR A 37 -15.95 4.52 -21.54
C TYR A 37 -16.54 4.75 -20.15
N GLU A 38 -17.87 4.79 -20.02
CA GLU A 38 -18.52 4.89 -18.71
C GLU A 38 -18.20 3.68 -17.82
N ILE A 39 -18.27 2.46 -18.37
CA ILE A 39 -17.89 1.22 -17.65
C ILE A 39 -16.43 1.30 -17.21
N THR A 40 -15.53 1.70 -18.11
CA THR A 40 -14.09 1.82 -17.81
C THR A 40 -13.84 2.83 -16.71
N TYR A 41 -14.51 3.97 -16.74
CA TYR A 41 -14.44 4.99 -15.68
C TYR A 41 -14.93 4.46 -14.33
N LYS A 42 -16.07 3.74 -14.29
CA LYS A 42 -16.60 3.14 -13.06
C LYS A 42 -15.63 2.11 -12.48
N GLU A 43 -15.05 1.27 -13.32
CA GLU A 43 -14.10 0.24 -12.89
C GLU A 43 -12.79 0.86 -12.36
N ALA A 44 -12.29 1.91 -13.03
CA ALA A 44 -11.13 2.66 -12.57
C ALA A 44 -11.40 3.34 -11.20
N THR A 45 -12.59 3.90 -11.01
CA THR A 45 -13.01 4.49 -9.72
C THR A 45 -13.05 3.44 -8.62
N ARG A 46 -13.68 2.30 -8.90
CA ARG A 46 -13.75 1.15 -7.98
C ARG A 46 -12.35 0.69 -7.57
N THR A 47 -11.44 0.60 -8.53
CA THR A 47 -10.05 0.17 -8.26
C THR A 47 -9.34 1.13 -7.30
N LEU A 48 -9.50 2.45 -7.46
CA LEU A 48 -8.93 3.43 -6.53
C LEU A 48 -9.52 3.31 -5.11
N ASP A 49 -10.83 3.04 -5.01
CA ASP A 49 -11.48 2.79 -3.72
C ASP A 49 -10.94 1.50 -3.07
N ASP A 50 -10.75 0.43 -3.83
CA ASP A 50 -10.17 -0.83 -3.35
C ASP A 50 -8.73 -0.62 -2.85
N GLN A 51 -7.91 0.15 -3.57
CA GLN A 51 -6.56 0.53 -3.14
C GLN A 51 -6.56 1.34 -1.83
N SER A 52 -7.52 2.26 -1.67
CA SER A 52 -7.69 3.01 -0.42
C SER A 52 -8.14 2.11 0.73
N ALA A 53 -9.04 1.16 0.47
CA ALA A 53 -9.49 0.19 1.45
C ALA A 53 -8.34 -0.72 1.90
N GLU A 54 -7.48 -1.15 0.97
CA GLU A 54 -6.30 -1.96 1.28
C GLU A 54 -5.37 -1.27 2.29
N VAL A 55 -5.03 0.01 2.07
CA VAL A 55 -4.19 0.77 3.02
C VAL A 55 -4.85 0.92 4.38
N ASN A 56 -6.14 1.23 4.42
CA ASN A 56 -6.87 1.36 5.68
C ASN A 56 -6.88 0.02 6.43
N ASN A 57 -7.09 -1.10 5.73
CA ASN A 57 -7.02 -2.44 6.32
C ASN A 57 -5.62 -2.77 6.86
N ALA A 58 -4.56 -2.43 6.12
CA ALA A 58 -3.18 -2.62 6.58
C ALA A 58 -2.88 -1.79 7.84
N ARG A 59 -3.33 -0.52 7.88
CA ARG A 59 -3.17 0.35 9.05
C ARG A 59 -3.90 -0.18 10.28
N THR A 60 -5.15 -0.61 10.14
CA THR A 60 -5.92 -1.22 11.23
C THR A 60 -5.22 -2.45 11.79
N ARG A 61 -4.74 -3.35 10.92
CA ARG A 61 -3.98 -4.54 11.33
C ARG A 61 -2.67 -4.18 12.02
N ALA A 62 -1.96 -3.16 11.53
CA ALA A 62 -0.72 -2.69 12.16
C ALA A 62 -0.95 -2.15 13.58
N VAL A 63 -2.05 -1.42 13.81
CA VAL A 63 -2.41 -0.94 15.17
C VAL A 63 -2.74 -2.11 16.10
N GLN A 64 -3.53 -3.08 15.64
CA GLN A 64 -3.84 -4.29 16.42
C GLN A 64 -2.58 -5.07 16.78
N TYR A 65 -1.68 -5.26 15.81
CA TYR A 65 -0.40 -5.92 16.01
C TYR A 65 0.49 -5.15 17.00
N LEU A 66 0.57 -3.82 16.88
CA LEU A 66 1.33 -2.98 17.80
C LEU A 66 0.82 -3.11 19.25
N ALA A 67 -0.50 -3.11 19.45
CA ALA A 67 -1.09 -3.29 20.77
C ALA A 67 -0.75 -4.66 21.37
N PHE A 68 -0.82 -5.72 20.55
CA PHE A 68 -0.42 -7.07 20.95
C PHE A 68 1.05 -7.15 21.34
N VAL A 69 1.94 -6.71 20.44
CA VAL A 69 3.39 -6.74 20.67
C VAL A 69 3.78 -5.87 21.86
N GLY A 70 3.21 -4.68 22.01
CA GLY A 70 3.45 -3.80 23.14
C GLY A 70 3.08 -4.45 24.48
N SER A 71 1.94 -5.14 24.52
CA SER A 71 1.49 -5.87 25.71
C SER A 71 2.42 -7.05 26.05
N ALA A 72 2.81 -7.83 25.04
CA ALA A 72 3.73 -8.96 25.21
C ALA A 72 5.12 -8.50 25.68
N THR A 73 5.67 -7.44 25.07
CA THR A 73 6.95 -6.84 25.48
C THR A 73 6.87 -6.31 26.92
N ALA A 74 5.79 -5.63 27.30
CA ALA A 74 5.62 -5.13 28.67
C ALA A 74 5.59 -6.28 29.70
N PHE A 75 4.92 -7.39 29.38
CA PHE A 75 4.90 -8.58 30.22
C PHE A 75 6.30 -9.21 30.36
N LEU A 76 6.97 -9.49 29.24
CA LEU A 76 8.31 -10.10 29.22
C LEU A 76 9.36 -9.23 29.91
N LEU A 77 9.32 -7.92 29.69
CA LEU A 77 10.18 -6.97 30.38
C LEU A 77 9.93 -6.99 31.89
N GLY A 78 8.65 -7.01 32.30
CA GLY A 78 8.25 -7.07 33.71
C GLY A 78 8.77 -8.33 34.41
N THR A 79 8.68 -9.49 33.75
CA THR A 79 9.23 -10.75 34.28
C THR A 79 10.75 -10.74 34.32
N ALA A 80 11.40 -10.34 33.22
CA ALA A 80 12.87 -10.30 33.14
C ALA A 80 13.48 -9.35 34.18
N VAL A 81 12.86 -8.19 34.45
CA VAL A 81 13.40 -7.24 35.44
C VAL A 81 13.24 -7.73 36.88
N LYS A 82 12.20 -8.53 37.17
CA LYS A 82 11.88 -8.99 38.53
C LYS A 82 12.80 -10.11 39.00
N ASP A 83 13.09 -11.09 38.14
CA ASP A 83 13.72 -12.35 38.55
C ASP A 83 15.26 -12.31 38.47
N ILE A 84 15.85 -11.28 37.84
CA ILE A 84 17.31 -11.17 37.69
C ILE A 84 17.98 -10.68 38.97
N THR A 85 18.78 -11.57 39.57
CA THR A 85 19.66 -11.25 40.70
C THR A 85 21.02 -10.67 40.29
N GLN A 86 21.52 -10.99 39.08
CA GLN A 86 22.77 -10.44 38.54
C GLN A 86 22.60 -9.96 37.10
N ARG A 87 22.80 -8.65 36.87
CA ARG A 87 22.75 -8.03 35.53
C ARG A 87 24.16 -8.00 34.93
N ASP A 88 24.47 -9.00 34.13
CA ASP A 88 25.75 -9.14 33.44
C ASP A 88 25.80 -8.32 32.14
N GLY A 89 26.94 -8.35 31.44
CA GLY A 89 27.09 -7.66 30.15
C GLY A 89 26.12 -8.19 29.08
N THR A 90 25.85 -9.51 29.10
CA THR A 90 24.93 -10.18 28.17
C THR A 90 23.52 -9.61 28.28
N PHE A 91 23.03 -9.39 29.51
CA PHE A 91 21.75 -8.76 29.77
C PHE A 91 21.61 -7.41 29.05
N TYR A 92 22.59 -6.52 29.22
CA TYR A 92 22.52 -5.17 28.63
C TYR A 92 22.62 -5.21 27.10
N VAL A 93 23.39 -6.14 26.52
CA VAL A 93 23.47 -6.31 25.06
C VAL A 93 22.12 -6.72 24.49
N ILE A 94 21.50 -7.77 25.04
CA ILE A 94 20.19 -8.27 24.56
C ILE A 94 19.09 -7.21 24.79
N ALA A 95 19.07 -6.57 25.96
CA ALA A 95 18.09 -5.54 26.27
C ALA A 95 18.21 -4.31 25.34
N THR A 96 19.44 -3.88 25.02
CA THR A 96 19.69 -2.78 24.10
C THR A 96 19.28 -3.13 22.67
N ALA A 97 19.62 -4.34 22.21
CA ALA A 97 19.21 -4.83 20.90
C ALA A 97 17.67 -4.93 20.79
N GLY A 98 17.01 -5.53 21.78
CA GLY A 98 15.54 -5.63 21.84
C GLY A 98 14.87 -4.26 21.84
N SER A 99 15.38 -3.31 22.64
CA SER A 99 14.86 -1.93 22.70
C SER A 99 15.06 -1.17 21.38
N SER A 100 16.19 -1.39 20.70
CA SER A 100 16.48 -0.76 19.40
C SER A 100 15.52 -1.28 18.33
N LEU A 101 15.26 -2.59 18.29
CA LEU A 101 14.27 -3.19 17.40
C LEU A 101 12.85 -2.68 17.70
N ALA A 102 12.51 -2.51 18.99
CA ALA A 102 11.24 -1.93 19.42
C ALA A 102 11.04 -0.52 18.84
N LEU A 103 12.06 0.33 18.99
CA LEU A 103 12.03 1.70 18.50
C LEU A 103 11.93 1.75 16.97
N LEU A 104 12.72 0.94 16.26
CA LEU A 104 12.63 0.84 14.80
C LEU A 104 11.26 0.36 14.34
N GLY A 105 10.69 -0.65 15.01
CA GLY A 105 9.33 -1.12 14.73
C GLY A 105 8.27 -0.04 14.93
N LEU A 106 8.40 0.76 16.00
CA LEU A 106 7.52 1.89 16.27
C LEU A 106 7.64 2.98 15.20
N VAL A 107 8.86 3.30 14.75
CA VAL A 107 9.08 4.24 13.63
C VAL A 107 8.44 3.73 12.34
N CYS A 108 8.57 2.44 12.01
CA CYS A 108 7.91 1.85 10.84
C CYS A 108 6.38 1.95 10.92
N ILE A 109 5.79 1.71 12.09
CA ILE A 109 4.33 1.82 12.27
C ILE A 109 3.89 3.28 12.23
N ALA A 110 4.63 4.20 12.87
CA ALA A 110 4.34 5.63 12.80
C ALA A 110 4.41 6.14 11.35
N ALA A 111 5.39 5.67 10.57
CA ALA A 111 5.50 5.94 9.15
C ALA A 111 4.29 5.42 8.35
N LEU A 112 3.85 4.19 8.64
CA LEU A 112 2.69 3.55 8.01
C LEU A 112 1.36 4.28 8.33
N LEU A 113 1.20 4.75 9.56
CA LEU A 113 0.03 5.49 10.03
C LEU A 113 0.01 6.94 9.54
N ASN A 114 1.16 7.50 9.20
CA ASN A 114 1.27 8.86 8.73
C ASN A 114 0.66 9.00 7.30
N PRO A 115 -0.45 9.74 7.12
CA PRO A 115 -1.07 9.91 5.82
C PRO A 115 -0.18 10.69 4.83
N TRP A 116 0.76 11.49 5.33
CA TRP A 116 1.67 12.30 4.52
C TRP A 116 2.80 11.47 3.88
N GLN A 117 3.19 10.36 4.50
CA GLN A 117 4.24 9.49 3.95
C GLN A 117 3.70 8.48 2.93
N THR A 118 2.40 8.20 3.01
CA THR A 118 1.71 7.25 2.12
C THR A 118 0.48 7.91 1.49
N PRO A 119 0.65 9.04 0.78
CA PRO A 119 -0.48 9.72 0.16
C PRO A 119 -1.04 8.82 -0.93
N LEU A 120 -2.33 8.51 -0.90
CA LEU A 120 -3.00 7.84 -2.01
C LEU A 120 -3.90 8.83 -2.73
N TYR A 121 -3.93 8.71 -4.06
CA TYR A 121 -4.98 9.32 -4.85
C TYR A 121 -6.27 8.55 -4.56
N LYS A 122 -7.28 9.23 -4.03
CA LYS A 122 -8.56 8.62 -3.65
C LYS A 122 -9.60 8.81 -4.75
N ARG A 123 -10.02 10.06 -4.95
CA ARG A 123 -11.02 10.46 -5.94
C ARG A 123 -10.69 11.85 -6.45
N VAL A 124 -11.11 12.16 -7.67
CA VAL A 124 -11.08 13.54 -8.16
C VAL A 124 -12.05 14.34 -7.32
N GLU A 125 -11.60 15.49 -6.82
CA GLU A 125 -12.52 16.40 -6.14
C GLU A 125 -13.61 16.84 -7.13
N PRO A 126 -14.90 16.84 -6.74
CA PRO A 126 -15.99 17.26 -7.62
C PRO A 126 -15.76 18.66 -8.20
N LYS A 127 -15.12 19.54 -7.44
CA LYS A 127 -14.72 20.88 -7.89
C LYS A 127 -13.75 20.84 -9.07
N LEU A 128 -12.81 19.90 -9.05
CA LEU A 128 -11.82 19.71 -10.10
C LEU A 128 -12.47 19.15 -11.37
N LEU A 129 -13.45 18.24 -11.20
CA LEU A 129 -14.29 17.78 -12.32
C LEU A 129 -15.10 18.92 -12.92
N LEU A 130 -15.75 19.71 -12.07
CA LEU A 130 -16.58 20.84 -12.48
C LEU A 130 -15.75 21.87 -13.26
N VAL A 131 -14.63 22.32 -12.71
CA VAL A 131 -13.79 23.37 -13.32
C VAL A 131 -13.10 22.88 -14.60
N ASN A 132 -12.57 21.65 -14.62
CA ASN A 132 -11.76 21.19 -15.75
C ASN A 132 -12.57 20.58 -16.89
N PHE A 133 -13.74 19.97 -16.59
CA PHE A 133 -14.50 19.20 -17.58
C PHE A 133 -15.88 19.80 -17.88
N ILE A 134 -16.54 20.47 -16.93
CA ILE A 134 -17.90 20.99 -17.11
C ILE A 134 -17.90 22.49 -17.45
N GLU A 135 -17.14 23.30 -16.69
CA GLU A 135 -17.10 24.77 -16.79
C GLU A 135 -15.91 25.27 -17.63
N ARG A 136 -15.27 24.38 -18.40
CA ARG A 136 -14.13 24.71 -19.25
C ARG A 136 -14.54 25.75 -20.32
N GLN A 137 -13.63 26.69 -20.63
CA GLN A 137 -13.83 27.69 -21.70
C GLN A 137 -14.10 27.09 -23.08
N VAL A 138 -13.55 25.89 -23.34
CA VAL A 138 -13.84 25.05 -24.52
C VAL A 138 -14.56 23.80 -24.00
N PRO A 139 -15.89 23.69 -24.17
CA PRO A 139 -16.65 22.54 -23.71
C PRO A 139 -16.16 21.25 -24.38
N ILE A 140 -16.17 20.15 -23.63
CA ILE A 140 -15.92 18.82 -24.21
C ILE A 140 -17.12 18.48 -25.11
N PRO A 141 -16.89 18.05 -26.37
CA PRO A 141 -17.97 17.93 -27.34
C PRO A 141 -18.94 16.79 -27.02
N ASN A 142 -18.51 15.76 -26.28
CA ASN A 142 -19.38 14.67 -25.84
C ASN A 142 -18.96 14.08 -24.48
N LYS A 143 -19.87 13.36 -23.82
CA LYS A 143 -19.61 12.70 -22.53
C LYS A 143 -18.58 11.57 -22.62
N ALA A 144 -18.56 10.87 -23.74
CA ALA A 144 -17.63 9.76 -23.97
C ALA A 144 -16.16 10.21 -23.91
N GLU A 145 -15.84 11.38 -24.45
CA GLU A 145 -14.51 11.98 -24.41
C GLU A 145 -14.14 12.42 -22.99
N MET A 146 -15.09 12.96 -22.22
CA MET A 146 -14.89 13.22 -20.79
C MET A 146 -14.54 11.92 -20.03
N PHE A 147 -15.30 10.84 -20.25
CA PHE A 147 -15.01 9.55 -19.61
C PHE A 147 -13.65 8.96 -20.05
N ARG A 148 -13.28 9.11 -21.32
CA ARG A 148 -11.97 8.71 -21.85
C ARG A 148 -10.83 9.46 -21.16
N GLU A 149 -10.92 10.78 -21.05
CA GLU A 149 -9.87 11.58 -20.39
C GLU A 149 -9.76 11.23 -18.89
N LEU A 150 -10.90 11.01 -18.23
CA LEU A 150 -10.94 10.60 -16.83
C LEU A 150 -10.35 9.21 -16.61
N SER A 151 -10.65 8.24 -17.49
CA SER A 151 -10.08 6.90 -17.37
C SER A 151 -8.56 6.91 -17.51
N ILE A 152 -8.01 7.70 -18.45
CA ILE A 152 -6.56 7.86 -18.62
C ILE A 152 -5.93 8.49 -17.37
N HIS A 153 -6.58 9.50 -16.78
CA HIS A 153 -6.10 10.08 -15.53
C HIS A 153 -6.12 9.06 -14.37
N PHE A 154 -7.14 8.20 -14.31
CA PHE A 154 -7.28 7.24 -13.21
C PHE A 154 -6.29 6.08 -13.36
N GLU A 155 -5.98 5.65 -14.57
CA GLU A 155 -4.94 4.66 -14.82
C GLU A 155 -3.56 5.15 -14.34
N ASN A 156 -3.24 6.41 -14.61
CA ASN A 156 -2.02 7.05 -14.11
C ASN A 156 -1.99 7.09 -12.57
N TRP A 157 -3.12 7.42 -11.94
CA TRP A 157 -3.26 7.43 -10.48
C TRP A 157 -3.17 6.03 -9.89
N GLN A 158 -3.80 5.03 -10.51
CA GLN A 158 -3.75 3.64 -10.12
C GLN A 158 -2.30 3.13 -10.15
N SER A 159 -1.56 3.43 -11.23
CA SER A 159 -0.15 3.07 -11.39
C SER A 159 0.73 3.74 -10.33
N ALA A 160 0.49 5.02 -10.03
CA ALA A 160 1.19 5.73 -8.96
C ALA A 160 0.88 5.15 -7.57
N ASN A 161 -0.40 4.87 -7.30
CA ASN A 161 -0.87 4.24 -6.06
C ASN A 161 -0.26 2.85 -5.89
N GLN A 162 -0.14 2.05 -6.96
CA GLN A 162 0.43 0.70 -6.89
C GLN A 162 1.88 0.71 -6.40
N ARG A 163 2.68 1.69 -6.83
CA ARG A 163 4.05 1.87 -6.33
C ARG A 163 4.05 2.23 -4.84
N ARG A 164 3.15 3.11 -4.41
CA ARG A 164 3.02 3.51 -3.00
C ARG A 164 2.50 2.37 -2.12
N LEU A 165 1.55 1.58 -2.62
CA LEU A 165 1.04 0.36 -1.97
C LEU A 165 2.16 -0.65 -1.75
N LYS A 166 3.07 -0.82 -2.71
CA LYS A 166 4.26 -1.67 -2.52
C LYS A 166 5.09 -1.19 -1.33
N SER A 167 5.32 0.12 -1.20
CA SER A 167 6.03 0.68 -0.04
C SER A 167 5.27 0.47 1.28
N VAL A 168 3.95 0.66 1.29
CA VAL A 168 3.08 0.36 2.45
C VAL A 168 3.22 -1.10 2.87
N ARG A 169 3.17 -2.04 1.92
CA ARG A 169 3.32 -3.48 2.18
C ARG A 169 4.71 -3.81 2.73
N ILE A 170 5.77 -3.20 2.22
CA ILE A 170 7.14 -3.38 2.73
C ILE A 170 7.26 -2.85 4.15
N LEU A 171 6.73 -1.65 4.45
CA LEU A 171 6.74 -1.09 5.80
C LEU A 171 5.96 -1.97 6.78
N TYR A 172 4.79 -2.45 6.37
CA TYR A 172 3.98 -3.37 7.17
C TYR A 172 4.74 -4.67 7.46
N PHE A 173 5.33 -5.30 6.44
CA PHE A 173 6.13 -6.52 6.61
C PHE A 173 7.35 -6.29 7.52
N ALA A 174 8.07 -5.19 7.31
CA ALA A 174 9.21 -4.81 8.16
C ALA A 174 8.78 -4.63 9.62
N SER A 175 7.62 -4.01 9.87
CA SER A 175 7.11 -3.84 11.24
C SER A 175 6.80 -5.17 11.93
N ILE A 176 6.25 -6.15 11.21
CA ILE A 176 6.00 -7.50 11.72
C ILE A 176 7.33 -8.21 12.02
N LEU A 177 8.29 -8.12 11.11
CA LEU A 177 9.59 -8.77 11.28
C LEU A 177 10.32 -8.21 12.51
N LEU A 178 10.43 -6.88 12.61
CA LEU A 178 11.07 -6.20 13.74
C LEU A 178 10.34 -6.50 15.06
N GLY A 179 9.00 -6.46 15.05
CA GLY A 179 8.16 -6.77 16.20
C GLY A 179 8.35 -8.21 16.70
N SER A 180 8.47 -9.16 15.78
CA SER A 180 8.66 -10.58 16.12
C SER A 180 10.07 -10.84 16.65
N LEU A 181 11.10 -10.24 16.03
CA LEU A 181 12.48 -10.36 16.48
C LEU A 181 12.69 -9.76 17.87
N GLN A 182 12.10 -8.59 18.18
CA GLN A 182 12.22 -8.05 19.54
C GLN A 182 11.59 -8.97 20.59
N LEU A 183 10.44 -9.60 20.29
CA LEU A 183 9.77 -10.50 21.23
C LEU A 183 10.62 -11.74 21.48
N LEU A 184 11.28 -12.27 20.44
CA LEU A 184 12.21 -13.38 20.58
C LEU A 184 13.41 -13.01 21.47
N LEU A 185 13.97 -11.80 21.31
CA LEU A 185 15.06 -11.33 22.17
C LEU A 185 14.62 -11.20 23.63
N TRP A 186 13.45 -10.60 23.89
CA TRP A 186 12.91 -10.46 25.25
C TRP A 186 12.55 -11.81 25.87
N ALA A 187 11.99 -12.74 25.10
CA ALA A 187 11.72 -14.09 25.55
C ALA A 187 13.01 -14.85 25.89
N THR A 188 14.03 -14.74 25.04
CA THR A 188 15.36 -15.34 25.28
C THR A 188 15.99 -14.75 26.53
N LEU A 189 15.91 -13.43 26.70
CA LEU A 189 16.40 -12.76 27.89
C LEU A 189 15.71 -13.28 29.15
N THR A 190 14.38 -13.38 29.11
CA THR A 190 13.57 -13.89 30.23
C THR A 190 13.95 -15.33 30.58
N TRP A 191 14.21 -16.16 29.57
CA TRP A 191 14.63 -17.55 29.75
C TRP A 191 16.04 -17.70 30.34
N LEU A 192 16.98 -16.84 29.94
CA LEU A 192 18.34 -16.85 30.49
C LEU A 192 18.40 -16.25 31.90
N ALA A 193 17.42 -15.43 32.24
CA ALA A 193 17.33 -14.64 33.47
C ALA A 193 16.61 -15.34 34.62
N GLY A 194 15.58 -16.13 34.31
CA GLY A 194 14.78 -16.89 35.29
C GLY A 194 15.33 -18.28 35.54
#